data_AF-A0A4V1UQ37-F1
#
_entry.id   AF-A0A4V1UQ37-F1
#
_cell.length_a   1.000
_cell.length_b   1.000
_cell.length_c   1.000
_cell.angle_alpha   90.00
_cell.angle_beta   90.00
_cell.angle_gamma   90.00
#
_symmetry.space_group_name_H-M   'P 1'
#
loop_
_entity.id
_entity.type
_entity.pdbx_description
1 polymer ?
#
loop_
_entity_poly.entity_id
_entity_poly.type
_entity_poly.pdbx_seq_one_letter_code
_entity_poly.pdbx_strand_id
1 'polypeptide(L)'
;MNRDLLFLNDMVKACDKVAAYISDGHDSFIADEKTQDAVIRNIEVIGEASKQLSKELKESMPDEPWRQIGGMRDKLIHHYFGVNIERVWQTASEVLPPFRVKIVDRLERLRETSDDLPNP
;
A
#
# COMPACT_ATOMS: atom_id res chain seq x y z
N MET A 1 -16.14 -11.18 10.59
CA MET A 1 -15.49 -10.04 9.91
C MET A 1 -14.47 -10.58 8.94
N ASN A 2 -14.62 -10.30 7.64
CA ASN A 2 -13.72 -10.81 6.61
C ASN A 2 -12.30 -10.24 6.81
N ARG A 3 -11.32 -11.11 7.09
CA ARG A 3 -9.93 -10.73 7.39
C ARG A 3 -9.29 -9.93 6.24
N ASP A 4 -9.68 -10.21 5.00
CA ASP A 4 -9.18 -9.46 3.85
C ASP A 4 -9.67 -8.02 3.83
N LEU A 5 -10.91 -7.74 4.29
CA LEU A 5 -11.41 -6.37 4.41
C LEU A 5 -10.54 -5.54 5.37
N LEU A 6 -10.03 -6.15 6.45
CA LEU A 6 -9.16 -5.47 7.40
C LEU A 6 -7.85 -5.03 6.72
N PHE A 7 -7.18 -5.95 6.03
CA PHE A 7 -5.91 -5.64 5.37
C PHE A 7 -6.06 -4.70 4.18
N LEU A 8 -7.11 -4.85 3.37
CA LEU A 8 -7.40 -3.89 2.31
C LEU A 8 -7.64 -2.48 2.89
N ASN A 9 -8.37 -2.36 4.00
CA ASN A 9 -8.53 -1.07 4.69
C ASN A 9 -7.19 -0.50 5.19
N ASP A 10 -6.33 -1.34 5.77
CA ASP A 10 -5.01 -0.89 6.25
C ASP A 10 -4.14 -0.39 5.10
N MET A 11 -4.19 -1.06 3.94
CA MET A 11 -3.49 -0.64 2.73
C MET A 11 -4.02 0.70 2.21
N VAL A 12 -5.35 0.90 2.14
CA VAL A 12 -5.95 2.18 1.74
C VAL A 12 -5.52 3.31 2.67
N LYS A 13 -5.64 3.10 3.99
CA LYS A 13 -5.24 4.10 5.00
C LYS A 13 -3.76 4.45 4.91
N ALA A 14 -2.90 3.47 4.64
CA ALA A 14 -1.47 3.69 4.46
C ALA A 14 -1.20 4.51 3.18
N CYS A 15 -1.89 4.22 2.07
CA CYS A 15 -1.81 5.02 0.85
C CYS A 15 -2.28 6.46 1.09
N ASP A 16 -3.39 6.66 1.81
CA ASP A 16 -3.93 7.98 2.15
C ASP A 16 -2.93 8.82 2.96
N LYS A 17 -2.31 8.20 3.97
CA LYS A 17 -1.26 8.85 4.77
C LYS A 17 -0.08 9.25 3.92
N VAL A 18 0.40 8.36 3.06
CA VAL A 18 1.53 8.67 2.17
C VAL A 18 1.20 9.84 1.25
N ALA A 19 0.02 9.82 0.62
CA ALA A 19 -0.42 10.92 -0.25
C ALA A 19 -0.49 12.26 0.50
N ALA A 20 -0.96 12.26 1.76
CA ALA A 20 -0.99 13.45 2.59
C ALA A 20 0.41 13.94 3.00
N TYR A 21 1.35 13.03 3.25
CA TYR A 21 2.72 13.38 3.66
C TYR A 21 3.56 13.97 2.53
N ILE A 22 3.26 13.63 1.28
CA ILE A 22 3.99 14.11 0.11
C ILE A 22 3.31 15.30 -0.58
N SER A 23 2.23 15.84 -0.01
CA SER A 23 1.42 16.89 -0.65
C SER A 23 2.19 18.17 -0.95
N ASP A 24 3.21 18.45 -0.15
CA ASP A 24 4.02 19.68 -0.24
C ASP A 24 5.15 19.57 -1.27
N GLY A 25 5.17 18.48 -2.05
CA GLY A 25 6.08 18.29 -3.17
C GLY A 25 7.41 17.61 -2.82
N HIS A 26 8.20 17.34 -3.87
CA HIS A 26 9.45 16.59 -3.79
C HIS A 26 10.49 17.27 -2.90
N ASP A 27 10.74 18.57 -3.10
CA ASP A 27 11.74 19.31 -2.32
C ASP A 27 11.43 19.29 -0.82
N SER A 28 10.15 19.47 -0.44
CA SER A 28 9.70 19.39 0.95
C SER A 28 9.92 17.99 1.54
N PHE A 29 9.64 16.94 0.75
CA PHE A 29 9.88 15.56 1.15
C PHE A 29 11.37 15.24 1.34
N ILE A 30 12.23 15.70 0.42
CA ILE A 30 13.69 15.49 0.50
C ILE A 30 14.29 16.23 1.71
N ALA A 31 13.73 17.37 2.09
CA ALA A 31 14.21 18.17 3.21
C ALA A 31 13.73 17.69 4.60
N ASP A 32 12.77 16.77 4.69
CA ASP A 32 12.17 16.32 5.95
C ASP A 32 12.33 14.80 6.18
N GLU A 33 13.38 14.43 6.91
CA GLU A 33 13.67 13.03 7.28
C GLU A 33 12.53 12.35 8.06
N LYS A 34 11.80 13.09 8.89
CA LYS A 34 10.66 12.53 9.63
C LYS A 34 9.54 12.13 8.67
N THR A 35 9.30 12.94 7.64
CA THR A 35 8.34 12.61 6.59
C THR A 35 8.82 11.42 5.76
N GLN A 36 10.11 11.32 5.45
CA GLN A 36 10.69 10.16 4.77
C GLN A 36 10.45 8.87 5.56
N ASP A 37 10.78 8.87 6.86
CA ASP A 37 10.54 7.73 7.76
C ASP A 37 9.06 7.35 7.82
N ALA A 38 8.17 8.33 7.90
CA ALA A 38 6.73 8.10 7.92
C ALA A 38 6.25 7.45 6.61
N VAL A 39 6.73 7.91 5.45
CA VAL A 39 6.39 7.33 4.14
C VAL A 39 6.93 5.91 4.03
N ILE A 40 8.20 5.68 4.38
CA ILE A 40 8.82 4.35 4.37
C ILE A 40 8.01 3.38 5.23
N ARG A 41 7.65 3.79 6.44
CA ARG A 41 6.85 2.96 7.35
C ARG A 41 5.49 2.57 6.75
N ASN A 42 4.81 3.49 6.08
CA ASN A 42 3.52 3.18 5.45
C ASN A 42 3.68 2.27 4.23
N ILE A 43 4.75 2.40 3.45
CA ILE A 43 5.07 1.44 2.37
C ILE A 43 5.29 0.03 2.94
N GLU A 44 5.98 -0.10 4.07
CA GLU A 44 6.13 -1.39 4.76
C GLU A 44 4.80 -1.96 5.24
N VAL A 45 3.90 -1.13 5.77
CA VAL A 45 2.54 -1.55 6.17
C VAL A 45 1.78 -2.11 4.97
N ILE A 46 1.84 -1.44 3.81
CA ILE A 46 1.19 -1.91 2.58
C ILE A 46 1.76 -3.27 2.16
N GLY A 47 3.10 -3.41 2.17
CA GLY A 47 3.76 -4.66 1.84
C GLY A 47 3.36 -5.80 2.78
N GLU A 48 3.35 -5.57 4.09
CA GLU A 48 2.97 -6.58 5.07
C GLU A 48 1.49 -6.97 4.93
N ALA A 49 0.58 -6.00 4.86
CA ALA A 49 -0.84 -6.27 4.65
C ALA A 49 -1.10 -7.07 3.37
N SER A 50 -0.38 -6.78 2.28
CA SER A 50 -0.49 -7.53 1.02
C SER A 50 -0.10 -9.01 1.15
N LYS A 51 0.86 -9.35 2.02
CA LYS A 51 1.25 -10.75 2.28
C LYS A 51 0.11 -11.51 2.97
N GLN A 52 -0.62 -10.82 3.83
CA GLN A 52 -1.68 -11.40 4.66
C GLN A 52 -3.02 -11.59 3.93
N LEU A 53 -3.19 -11.00 2.75
CA LEU A 53 -4.36 -11.24 1.90
C LEU A 53 -4.47 -12.72 1.50
N SER A 54 -5.70 -13.21 1.46
CA SER A 54 -6.03 -14.57 1.03
C SER A 54 -5.57 -14.86 -0.41
N LYS A 55 -5.43 -16.14 -0.72
CA LYS A 55 -5.03 -16.58 -2.06
C LYS A 55 -6.13 -16.24 -3.07
N GLU A 56 -7.38 -16.48 -2.69
CA GLU A 56 -8.58 -16.24 -3.46
C GLU A 56 -8.68 -14.76 -3.85
N LEU A 57 -8.40 -13.85 -2.92
CA LEU A 57 -8.40 -12.41 -3.20
C LEU A 57 -7.27 -12.02 -4.17
N LYS A 58 -6.06 -12.55 -3.97
CA LYS A 58 -4.93 -12.29 -4.87
C LYS A 58 -5.19 -12.81 -6.29
N GLU A 59 -5.80 -13.99 -6.41
CA GLU A 59 -6.20 -14.57 -7.70
C GLU A 59 -7.29 -13.75 -8.40
N SER A 60 -8.13 -13.04 -7.65
CA SER A 60 -9.12 -12.09 -8.22
C SER A 60 -8.51 -10.77 -8.72
N MET A 61 -7.22 -10.53 -8.46
CA MET A 61 -6.45 -9.38 -8.92
C MET A 61 -5.14 -9.86 -9.57
N PRO A 62 -5.22 -10.61 -10.68
CA PRO A 62 -4.06 -11.30 -11.27
C PRO A 62 -3.03 -10.35 -11.88
N ASP A 63 -3.45 -9.14 -12.27
CA ASP A 63 -2.56 -8.13 -12.85
C ASP A 63 -1.68 -7.43 -11.81
N GLU A 64 -1.98 -7.60 -10.52
CA GLU A 64 -1.19 -6.99 -9.45
C GLU A 64 0.04 -7.83 -9.12
N PRO A 65 1.24 -7.22 -9.08
CA PRO A 65 2.47 -7.93 -8.79
C PRO A 65 2.63 -8.15 -7.28
N TRP A 66 1.75 -8.95 -6.66
CA TRP A 66 1.69 -9.19 -5.21
C TRP A 66 3.02 -9.57 -4.58
N ARG A 67 3.83 -10.37 -5.27
CA ARG A 67 5.19 -10.73 -4.82
C ARG A 67 6.09 -9.50 -4.69
N GLN A 68 5.97 -8.57 -5.62
CA GLN A 68 6.76 -7.34 -5.63
C GLN A 68 6.24 -6.34 -4.57
N ILE A 69 4.92 -6.27 -4.39
CA ILE A 69 4.26 -5.44 -3.36
C ILE A 69 4.71 -5.90 -1.97
N GLY A 70 4.64 -7.21 -1.70
CA GLY A 70 5.11 -7.79 -0.43
C GLY A 70 6.62 -7.61 -0.19
N GLY A 71 7.41 -7.46 -1.25
CA GLY A 71 8.85 -7.21 -1.23
C GLY A 71 9.24 -5.74 -1.36
N MET A 72 8.31 -4.78 -1.20
CA MET A 72 8.63 -3.36 -1.39
C MET A 72 9.76 -2.88 -0.48
N ARG A 73 9.82 -3.36 0.76
CA ARG A 73 10.92 -3.06 1.69
C ARG A 73 12.28 -3.46 1.11
N ASP A 74 12.38 -4.66 0.52
CA ASP A 74 13.63 -5.17 -0.05
C ASP A 74 14.07 -4.36 -1.28
N LYS A 75 13.13 -3.74 -2.00
CA LYS A 75 13.43 -2.86 -3.15
C LYS A 75 13.87 -1.46 -2.73
N LEU A 76 13.47 -1.00 -1.55
CA LEU A 76 13.84 0.31 -1.03
C LEU A 76 15.25 0.32 -0.41
N ILE A 77 15.69 -0.84 0.09
CA ILE A 77 17.00 -1.02 0.73
C ILE A 77 18.05 -1.35 -0.34
N HIS A 78 19.10 -0.55 -0.46
CA HIS A 78 20.25 -0.90 -1.32
C HIS A 78 21.28 -1.70 -0.52
N HIS A 79 21.94 -2.66 -1.19
CA HIS A 79 22.75 -3.73 -0.61
C HIS A 79 23.92 -3.35 0.32
N TYR A 80 24.24 -2.07 0.55
CA TYR A 80 25.36 -1.72 1.43
C TYR A 80 25.22 -0.46 2.32
N PHE A 81 24.31 0.50 2.10
CA PHE A 81 24.38 1.79 2.84
C PHE A 81 23.09 2.59 3.10
N GLY A 82 21.88 2.03 2.94
CA GLY A 82 20.64 2.70 3.39
C GLY A 82 19.48 2.64 2.41
N VAL A 83 18.39 3.32 2.78
CA VAL A 83 17.17 3.45 1.98
C VAL A 83 17.40 4.44 0.84
N ASN A 84 17.03 4.08 -0.39
CA ASN A 84 17.07 5.01 -1.51
C ASN A 84 15.83 5.94 -1.48
N ILE A 85 16.02 7.15 -0.94
CA ILE A 85 14.93 8.12 -0.74
C ILE A 85 14.26 8.55 -2.06
N GLU A 86 15.01 8.63 -3.16
CA GLU A 86 14.41 8.92 -4.47
C GLU A 86 13.47 7.81 -4.94
N ARG A 87 13.83 6.54 -4.69
CA ARG A 87 12.91 5.42 -4.96
C ARG A 87 11.70 5.44 -4.03
N VAL A 88 11.86 5.88 -2.79
CA VAL A 88 10.74 6.07 -1.86
C VAL A 88 9.78 7.11 -2.44
N TRP A 89 10.31 8.25 -2.88
CA TRP A 89 9.52 9.30 -3.52
C TRP A 89 8.79 8.79 -4.75
N GLN A 90 9.48 8.16 -5.71
CA GLN A 90 8.86 7.60 -6.92
C GLN A 90 7.76 6.59 -6.59
N THR A 91 8.01 5.72 -5.61
CA THR A 91 6.99 4.77 -5.15
C THR A 91 5.77 5.51 -4.60
N ALA A 92 5.99 6.51 -3.75
CA ALA A 92 4.94 7.28 -3.11
C ALA A 92 4.11 8.13 -4.10
N SER A 93 4.75 8.78 -5.06
CA SER A 93 4.13 9.74 -5.97
C SER A 93 3.60 9.13 -7.27
N GLU A 94 4.17 8.01 -7.75
CA GLU A 94 3.83 7.43 -9.05
C GLU A 94 3.20 6.04 -8.94
N VAL A 95 3.64 5.21 -8.00
CA VAL A 95 3.21 3.81 -7.90
C VAL A 95 2.00 3.64 -6.98
N LEU A 96 2.02 4.26 -5.79
CA LEU A 96 0.95 4.11 -4.81
C LEU A 96 -0.39 4.72 -5.24
N PRO A 97 -0.47 5.87 -5.94
CA PRO A 97 -1.76 6.43 -6.32
C PRO A 97 -2.62 5.52 -7.22
N PRO A 98 -2.13 4.98 -8.35
CA PRO A 98 -2.93 4.05 -9.15
C PRO A 98 -3.19 2.73 -8.42
N PHE A 99 -2.25 2.27 -7.58
CA PHE A 99 -2.45 1.07 -6.76
C PHE A 99 -3.61 1.25 -5.77
N ARG A 100 -3.65 2.39 -5.07
CA ARG A 100 -4.72 2.74 -4.13
C ARG A 100 -6.11 2.65 -4.77
N VAL A 101 -6.28 3.18 -5.98
CA VAL A 101 -7.57 3.13 -6.69
C VAL A 101 -8.07 1.71 -6.84
N LYS A 102 -7.20 0.78 -7.25
CA LYS A 102 -7.54 -0.63 -7.43
C LYS A 102 -7.90 -1.32 -6.11
N ILE A 103 -7.19 -0.98 -5.03
CA ILE A 103 -7.45 -1.53 -3.69
C ILE A 103 -8.79 -1.02 -3.14
N VAL A 104 -9.13 0.26 -3.33
CA VAL A 104 -10.42 0.82 -2.94
C VAL A 104 -11.57 0.14 -3.68
N ASP A 105 -11.46 0.04 -5.00
CA ASP A 105 -12.44 -0.64 -5.85
C ASP A 105 -12.64 -2.11 -5.45
N ARG A 106 -11.55 -2.81 -5.09
CA ARG A 106 -11.66 -4.18 -4.56
C ARG A 106 -12.30 -4.24 -3.17
N LEU A 107 -11.96 -3.30 -2.30
CA LEU A 107 -12.52 -3.22 -0.95
C LEU A 107 -14.04 -3.01 -0.99
N GLU A 108 -14.52 -2.13 -1.87
CA GLU A 108 -15.94 -1.83 -2.05
C GLU A 108 -16.71 -3.06 -2.55
N ARG A 109 -16.24 -3.72 -3.61
CA ARG A 109 -16.85 -4.96 -4.11
C ARG A 109 -16.93 -6.08 -3.05
N LEU A 110 -15.90 -6.17 -2.19
CA LEU A 110 -15.88 -7.17 -1.13
C LEU A 110 -16.85 -6.83 0.02
N ARG A 111 -17.10 -5.54 0.28
CA ARG A 111 -18.13 -5.09 1.23
C ARG A 111 -19.53 -5.40 0.72
N GLU A 112 -19.82 -5.07 -0.53
CA GLU A 112 -21.12 -5.37 -1.17
C GLU A 112 -21.46 -6.86 -1.12
N THR A 113 -20.49 -7.73 -1.41
CA THR A 113 -20.67 -9.20 -1.32
C THR A 113 -20.89 -9.70 0.11
N SER A 114 -20.41 -8.96 1.12
CA SER A 114 -20.54 -9.34 2.54
C SER A 114 -21.89 -8.92 3.14
N ASP A 115 -22.48 -7.84 2.62
CA ASP A 115 -23.77 -7.30 3.07
C ASP A 115 -24.97 -8.00 2.40
N ASP A 116 -24.74 -8.75 1.32
CA ASP A 116 -25.76 -9.49 0.56
C ASP A 116 -26.08 -10.91 1.10
N LEU A 117 -25.46 -11.30 2.22
CA LEU A 117 -25.79 -12.57 2.88
C LEU A 117 -27.07 -12.40 3.71
N PRO A 118 -28.15 -13.16 3.42
CA PRO A 118 -29.35 -13.13 4.25
C PRO A 118 -28.96 -13.55 5.67
N ASN A 119 -29.28 -12.70 6.64
CA ASN A 119 -29.12 -12.99 8.06
C ASN A 119 -29.90 -14.28 8.38
N PRO A 120 -29.28 -15.32 8.96
CA PRO A 120 -29.93 -16.60 9.23
C PRO A 120 -31.10 -16.48 10.21
#